data_AF-A0A091CAQ3-F1
#
_entry.id   AF-A0A091CAQ3-F1
#
_cell.length_a   1.000
_cell.length_b   1.000
_cell.length_c   1.000
_cell.angle_alpha   90.00
_cell.angle_beta   90.00
_cell.angle_gamma   90.00
#
_symmetry.space_group_name_H-M   'P 1'
#
loop_
_entity.id
_entity.type
_entity.pdbx_description
1 polymer ?
#
loop_
_entity_poly.entity_id
_entity_poly.type
_entity_poly.pdbx_seq_one_letter_code
_entity_poly.pdbx_strand_id
1 'polypeptide(L)'
;MTISLQPGVNLTVIPTEKFKTIRLFFRFSTEHQKKTAAKRTLLTNLLETNSLHYPFQTKLSEKLAELYGASFGLNVGKKEIFIK
;
A
#
# COMPACT_ATOMS: atom_id res chain seq x y z
N MET A 1 8.01 15.51 -8.05
CA MET A 1 6.83 16.36 -8.33
C MET A 1 5.66 15.84 -7.51
N THR A 2 4.92 16.71 -6.82
CA THR A 2 3.72 16.33 -6.05
C THR A 2 2.49 16.89 -6.73
N ILE A 3 1.50 16.03 -6.99
CA ILE A 3 0.25 16.35 -7.67
C ILE A 3 -0.89 16.07 -6.69
N SER A 4 -1.75 17.07 -6.44
CA SER A 4 -2.96 16.86 -5.65
C SER A 4 -4.05 16.30 -6.55
N LEU A 5 -4.52 15.09 -6.26
CA LEU A 5 -5.58 14.44 -7.03
C LEU A 5 -6.96 14.89 -6.52
N GLN A 6 -7.10 14.96 -5.19
CA GLN A 6 -8.28 15.39 -4.45
C GLN A 6 -7.84 15.92 -3.07
N PRO A 7 -8.69 16.65 -2.33
CA PRO A 7 -8.40 17.04 -0.96
C PRO A 7 -8.01 15.83 -0.10
N GLY A 8 -6.80 15.85 0.48
CA GLY A 8 -6.25 14.75 1.28
C GLY A 8 -5.59 13.61 0.50
N VAL A 9 -5.63 13.62 -0.84
CA VAL A 9 -5.01 12.60 -1.71
C VAL A 9 -3.93 13.23 -2.57
N ASN A 10 -2.67 12.89 -2.27
CA ASN A 10 -1.49 13.42 -2.95
C ASN A 10 -0.71 12.30 -3.64
N LEU A 11 -0.34 12.54 -4.89
CA LEU A 11 0.52 11.67 -5.69
C LEU A 11 1.92 12.28 -5.78
N THR A 12 2.93 11.57 -5.32
CA THR A 12 4.33 11.96 -5.46
C THR A 12 5.01 11.11 -6.53
N VAL A 13 5.46 11.74 -7.61
CA VAL A 13 6.23 11.09 -8.68
C VAL A 13 7.69 11.47 -8.55
N ILE A 14 8.55 10.45 -8.51
CA ILE A 14 10.01 10.56 -8.47
C ILE A 14 10.54 9.95 -9.78
N PRO A 15 10.65 10.73 -10.87
CA PRO A 15 11.17 10.22 -12.13
C PRO A 15 12.65 9.88 -12.00
N THR A 16 13.03 8.66 -12.38
CA THR A 16 14.41 8.20 -12.38
C THR A 16 14.58 7.04 -13.36
N GLU A 17 15.70 7.04 -14.07
CA GLU A 17 16.10 5.94 -14.97
C GLU A 17 17.07 4.96 -14.30
N LYS A 18 17.41 5.19 -13.03
CA LYS A 18 18.39 4.40 -12.28
C LYS A 18 17.96 2.94 -12.09
N PHE A 19 16.66 2.68 -12.02
CA PHE A 19 16.12 1.36 -11.67
C PHE A 19 15.37 0.74 -12.84
N LYS A 20 15.46 -0.58 -12.95
CA LYS A 20 14.77 -1.38 -13.97
C LYS A 20 13.32 -1.72 -13.60
N THR A 21 12.87 -1.32 -12.41
CA THR A 21 11.54 -1.64 -11.88
C THR A 21 10.87 -0.38 -11.34
N ILE A 22 9.55 -0.35 -11.45
CA ILE A 22 8.70 0.71 -10.89
C ILE A 22 8.15 0.22 -9.56
N ARG A 23 8.20 1.08 -8.55
CA ARG A 23 7.57 0.81 -7.24
C ARG A 23 6.41 1.77 -7.04
N LEU A 24 5.23 1.22 -6.81
CA LEU A 24 4.04 1.98 -6.42
C LEU A 24 3.84 1.82 -4.91
N PHE A 25 3.67 2.93 -4.20
CA PHE A 25 3.46 2.91 -2.75
C PHE A 25 2.22 3.72 -2.39
N PHE A 26 1.26 3.06 -1.76
CA PHE A 26 0.06 3.70 -1.22
C PHE A 26 0.21 3.84 0.29
N ARG A 27 0.18 5.08 0.79
CA ARG A 27 0.35 5.37 2.22
C ARG A 27 -0.93 5.97 2.80
N PHE A 28 -1.57 5.22 3.70
CA PHE A 28 -2.72 5.70 4.47
C PHE A 28 -2.28 6.17 5.85
N SER A 29 -2.12 7.48 6.03
CA SER A 29 -1.75 8.10 7.30
C SER A 29 -3.00 8.53 8.08
N THR A 30 -3.03 8.26 9.38
CA THR A 30 -4.06 8.76 10.30
C THR A 30 -3.43 8.93 11.69
N GLU A 31 -4.10 9.64 12.58
CA GLU A 31 -3.65 9.81 13.96
C GLU A 31 -3.57 8.45 14.70
N HIS A 32 -2.53 8.29 15.52
CA HIS A 32 -2.34 7.05 16.26
C HIS A 32 -3.34 6.95 17.42
N GLN A 33 -4.34 6.07 17.28
CA GLN A 33 -5.29 5.78 18.34
C GLN A 33 -5.21 4.30 18.73
N LYS A 34 -5.08 4.01 20.03
CA LYS A 34 -5.02 2.63 20.57
C LYS A 34 -6.19 1.77 20.09
N LYS A 35 -7.38 2.37 19.97
CA LYS A 35 -8.62 1.69 19.55
C LYS A 35 -8.63 1.26 18.07
N THR A 36 -7.87 1.92 17.20
CA THR A 36 -7.86 1.65 15.75
C THR A 36 -6.64 0.86 15.30
N ALA A 37 -5.61 0.74 16.14
CA ALA A 37 -4.39 0.00 15.83
C ALA A 37 -4.66 -1.46 15.45
N ALA A 38 -5.38 -2.21 16.29
CA ALA A 38 -5.70 -3.63 16.01
C ALA A 38 -6.57 -3.81 14.76
N LYS A 39 -7.54 -2.92 14.54
CA LYS A 39 -8.41 -2.93 13.35
C LYS A 39 -7.59 -2.74 12.07
N ARG A 40 -6.58 -1.86 12.08
CA ARG A 40 -5.69 -1.62 10.93
C ARG A 40 -4.81 -2.83 10.63
N THR A 41 -4.26 -3.48 11.65
CA THR A 41 -3.48 -4.71 11.47
C THR A 41 -4.35 -5.81 10.85
N LEU A 42 -5.55 -6.03 11.38
CA LEU A 42 -6.48 -7.03 10.82
C LEU A 42 -6.88 -6.71 9.38
N LEU A 43 -7.22 -5.46 9.08
CA LEU A 43 -7.59 -5.02 7.73
C LEU A 43 -6.46 -5.27 6.73
N THR A 44 -5.21 -5.06 7.15
CA THR A 44 -4.03 -5.28 6.30
C THR A 44 -3.91 -6.75 5.91
N ASN A 45 -4.07 -7.67 6.87
CA ASN A 45 -4.04 -9.10 6.62
C ASN A 45 -5.18 -9.54 5.67
N LEU A 46 -6.38 -8.97 5.84
CA LEU A 46 -7.53 -9.27 4.97
C LEU A 46 -7.28 -8.81 3.53
N LEU A 47 -6.82 -7.57 3.33
CA LEU A 47 -6.54 -7.00 2.02
C LEU A 47 -5.35 -7.68 1.31
N GLU A 48 -4.45 -8.32 2.06
CA GLU A 48 -3.31 -9.05 1.50
C GLU A 48 -3.73 -10.42 0.96
N THR A 49 -4.78 -11.00 1.54
CA THR A 49 -5.22 -12.37 1.23
C THR A 49 -6.12 -12.42 0.01
N ASN A 50 -7.04 -11.47 -0.11
CA ASN A 50 -8.00 -11.43 -1.20
C ASN A 50 -8.55 -10.04 -1.47
N SER A 51 -9.24 -9.93 -2.60
CA SER A 51 -10.09 -8.81 -2.95
C SER A 51 -11.38 -9.33 -3.58
N LEU A 52 -12.36 -8.46 -3.78
CA LEU A 52 -13.62 -8.83 -4.44
C LEU A 52 -13.40 -9.52 -5.80
N HIS A 53 -12.41 -9.07 -6.58
CA HIS A 53 -12.09 -9.64 -7.90
C HIS A 53 -11.10 -10.82 -7.84
N TYR A 54 -10.32 -10.93 -6.76
CA TYR A 54 -9.36 -12.01 -6.52
C TYR A 54 -9.69 -12.66 -5.17
N PRO A 55 -10.74 -13.49 -5.08
CA PRO A 55 -11.28 -13.97 -3.80
C PRO A 55 -10.39 -15.00 -3.08
N PHE A 56 -9.42 -15.59 -3.77
CA PHE A 56 -8.50 -16.59 -3.23
C PHE A 56 -7.05 -16.18 -3.50
N GLN A 57 -6.14 -16.57 -2.61
CA GLN A 57 -4.70 -16.30 -2.74
C GLN A 57 -4.13 -16.77 -4.08
N THR A 58 -4.62 -17.91 -4.60
CA THR A 58 -4.20 -18.46 -5.89
C THR A 58 -4.51 -17.52 -7.05
N LYS A 59 -5.73 -16.98 -7.11
CA LYS A 59 -6.12 -16.01 -8.15
C LYS A 59 -5.33 -14.71 -8.07
N LEU A 60 -5.00 -14.26 -6.85
CA LEU A 60 -4.14 -13.10 -6.64
C LEU A 60 -2.73 -13.38 -7.16
N SER A 61 -2.15 -14.54 -6.81
CA SER A 61 -0.83 -14.96 -7.29
C SER A 61 -0.77 -15.14 -8.82
N GLU A 62 -1.80 -15.74 -9.42
CA GLU A 62 -1.95 -15.85 -10.87
C GLU A 62 -1.93 -14.48 -11.53
N LYS A 63 -2.68 -13.52 -10.98
CA LYS A 63 -2.69 -12.16 -11.51
C LYS A 63 -1.34 -11.46 -11.39
N LEU A 64 -0.62 -11.67 -10.29
CA LEU A 64 0.73 -11.13 -10.13
C LEU A 64 1.73 -11.75 -11.11
N ALA A 65 1.59 -13.04 -11.41
CA ALA A 65 2.39 -13.70 -12.44
C ALA A 65 2.12 -13.12 -13.83
N GLU A 66 0.85 -12.88 -14.19
CA GLU A 66 0.49 -12.16 -15.42
C GLU A 66 1.09 -10.75 -15.50
N LEU A 67 1.24 -10.07 -14.37
CA LEU A 67 1.88 -8.75 -14.25
C LEU A 67 3.41 -8.85 -14.22
N TYR A 68 3.99 -9.72 -15.06
CA TYR A 68 5.43 -9.95 -15.19
C TYR A 68 6.11 -10.40 -13.88
N GLY A 69 5.39 -11.13 -13.02
CA GLY A 69 5.90 -11.56 -11.71
C GLY A 69 6.00 -10.43 -10.69
N ALA A 70 5.03 -9.51 -10.70
CA ALA A 70 4.99 -8.39 -9.77
C ALA A 70 4.97 -8.85 -8.31
N SER A 71 5.69 -8.14 -7.44
CA SER A 71 5.62 -8.34 -5.99
C SER A 71 4.55 -7.43 -5.37
N PHE A 72 3.71 -8.00 -4.52
CA PHE A 72 2.67 -7.30 -3.79
C PHE A 72 2.76 -7.64 -2.30
N GLY A 73 2.47 -6.67 -1.45
CA GLY A 73 2.44 -6.86 -0.01
C GLY A 73 1.92 -5.62 0.70
N LEU A 74 1.37 -5.84 1.89
CA LEU A 74 0.80 -4.79 2.73
C LEU A 74 1.54 -4.75 4.06
N ASN A 75 1.76 -3.55 4.59
CA ASN A 75 2.50 -3.37 5.83
C ASN A 75 1.86 -2.28 6.69
N VAL A 76 1.76 -2.55 8.00
CA VAL A 76 1.40 -1.55 9.00
C VAL A 76 2.64 -1.22 9.82
N GLY A 77 3.00 0.07 9.85
CA GLY A 77 4.10 0.57 10.67
C GLY A 77 3.62 1.69 11.58
N LYS A 78 4.14 1.71 12.81
CA LYS A 78 4.06 2.89 13.67
C LYS A 78 5.21 3.82 13.26
N LYS A 79 4.88 5.03 12.81
CA LYS A 79 5.87 6.10 12.61
C LYS A 79 5.58 7.19 13.63
N GLU A 80 6.45 7.33 14.62
CA GLU A 80 6.44 8.49 15.51
C GLU A 80 7.04 9.66 14.74
N ILE A 81 6.20 10.65 14.43
CA ILE A 81 6.67 11.93 13.93
C ILE A 81 6.99 12.74 15.18
N PHE A 82 8.27 12.82 15.54
CA PHE A 82 8.74 13.82 16.49
C PHE A 82 8.63 15.17 15.80
N ILE A 83 7.54 15.88 16.05
CA ILE A 83 7.49 17.33 15.82
C ILE A 83 8.18 17.93 17.03
N LYS A 84 9.45 18.33 16.87
CA LYS A 84 10.10 19.29 17.75
C LYS A 84 9.78 20.69 17.26
#